data_AF-A0A2H3KIV6-F1
#
_entry.id   AF-A0A2H3KIV6-F1
#
_cell.length_a   1.000
_cell.length_b   1.000
_cell.length_c   1.000
_cell.angle_alpha   90.00
_cell.angle_beta   90.00
_cell.angle_gamma   90.00
#
_symmetry.space_group_name_H-M   'P 1'
#
loop_
_entity.id
_entity.type
_entity.pdbx_description
1 polymer ?
#
loop_
_entity_poly.entity_id
_entity_poly.type
_entity_poly.pdbx_seq_one_letter_code
_entity_poly.pdbx_strand_id
1 'polypeptide(L)'
;MPRTIPCPADQWTIIFQHAFVQLPATWTLVFRAPDGAPITGELRVKRSSWVFPNSPELLPIQPVMHLRRGWWNTFFSVQVKPSHDLLADVRRGMVLL
;
A
#
# COMPACT_ATOMS: atom_id res chain seq x y z
N MET A 1 13.92 -7.36 3.16
CA MET A 1 14.67 -6.27 2.49
C MET A 1 13.68 -5.18 2.12
N PRO A 2 14.01 -3.89 2.33
CA PRO A 2 13.19 -2.79 1.84
C PRO A 2 13.16 -2.81 0.31
N ARG A 3 11.98 -2.64 -0.28
CA ARG A 3 11.79 -2.54 -1.73
C ARG A 3 11.35 -1.13 -2.06
N THR A 4 12.13 -0.42 -2.87
CA THR A 4 11.76 0.89 -3.41
C THR A 4 11.01 0.71 -4.73
N ILE A 5 9.91 1.44 -4.91
CA ILE A 5 9.03 1.34 -6.08
C ILE A 5 8.80 2.76 -6.62
N PRO A 6 9.14 3.05 -7.89
CA PRO A 6 8.80 4.32 -8.52
C PRO A 6 7.30 4.40 -8.77
N CYS A 7 6.70 5.54 -8.42
CA CYS A 7 5.28 5.81 -8.52
C CYS A 7 5.10 7.11 -9.32
N PRO A 8 4.91 7.04 -10.64
CA PRO A 8 4.75 8.22 -11.48
C PRO A 8 3.46 8.99 -11.16
N ALA A 9 3.51 10.31 -11.36
CA ALA A 9 2.39 11.22 -11.19
C ALA A 9 1.16 10.77 -12.00
N ASP A 10 -0.01 10.88 -11.38
CA ASP A 10 -1.32 10.57 -11.95
C ASP A 10 -1.51 9.15 -12.49
N GLN A 11 -0.65 8.21 -12.10
CA GLN A 11 -0.73 6.81 -12.52
C GLN A 11 -0.91 5.87 -11.33
N TRP A 12 -1.85 4.93 -11.47
CA TRP A 12 -2.02 3.87 -10.49
C TRP A 12 -0.85 2.89 -10.56
N THR A 13 -0.09 2.83 -9.49
CA THR A 13 1.05 1.91 -9.31
C THR A 13 0.70 0.86 -8.26
N ILE A 14 0.89 -0.42 -8.59
CA ILE A 14 0.70 -1.52 -7.65
C ILE A 14 1.94 -1.64 -6.75
N ILE A 15 1.77 -1.38 -5.46
CA ILE A 15 2.85 -1.53 -4.47
C ILE A 15 3.06 -3.00 -4.12
N PHE A 16 1.96 -3.71 -3.85
CA PHE A 16 1.93 -5.16 -3.76
C PHE A 16 0.51 -5.70 -3.93
N GLN A 17 0.44 -6.96 -4.32
CA GLN A 17 -0.79 -7.71 -4.45
C GLN A 17 -0.55 -9.13 -3.92
N HIS A 18 -1.39 -9.52 -2.96
CA HIS A 18 -1.38 -10.83 -2.35
C HIS A 18 -2.75 -11.49 -2.56
N ALA A 19 -2.73 -12.74 -3.02
CA ALA A 19 -3.90 -13.59 -3.16
C ALA A 19 -3.60 -14.92 -2.46
N PHE A 20 -4.63 -15.51 -1.84
CA PHE A 20 -4.56 -16.82 -1.18
C PHE A 20 -3.53 -16.92 -0.03
N VAL A 21 -3.08 -15.79 0.52
CA VAL A 21 -2.16 -15.78 1.68
C VAL A 21 -2.98 -15.70 2.97
N GLN A 22 -2.69 -16.51 3.98
CA GLN A 22 -3.48 -16.57 5.22
C GLN A 22 -2.82 -15.87 6.44
N LEU A 23 -1.51 -15.60 6.40
CA LEU A 23 -0.78 -15.07 7.57
C LEU A 23 -0.85 -13.54 7.71
N PRO A 24 -1.27 -12.99 8.86
CA PRO A 24 -1.36 -11.55 9.06
C PRO A 24 0.00 -10.90 8.81
N ALA A 25 -0.03 -9.69 8.28
CA ALA A 25 1.18 -8.96 7.97
C ALA A 25 0.95 -7.47 8.12
N THR A 26 2.02 -6.78 8.46
CA THR A 26 2.08 -5.32 8.57
C THR A 26 3.13 -4.80 7.62
N TRP A 27 2.80 -3.70 6.95
CA TRP A 27 3.73 -2.97 6.10
C TRP A 27 3.78 -1.53 6.55
N THR A 28 4.98 -0.97 6.51
CA THR A 28 5.19 0.47 6.58
C THR A 28 5.60 0.92 5.20
N LEU A 29 4.81 1.82 4.62
CA LEU A 29 5.12 2.52 3.39
C LEU A 29 5.71 3.87 3.77
N VAL A 30 6.88 4.19 3.23
CA VAL A 30 7.48 5.52 3.35
C VAL A 30 7.55 6.11 1.96
N PHE A 31 6.89 7.25 1.75
CA PHE A 31 6.89 7.94 0.47
C PHE A 31 7.90 9.10 0.50
N ARG A 32 8.59 9.31 -0.61
CA ARG A 32 9.55 10.40 -0.79
C ARG A 32 9.37 11.01 -2.17
N ALA A 33 9.35 12.34 -2.21
CA ALA A 33 9.37 13.09 -3.46
C ALA A 33 10.85 13.43 -3.78
N PRO A 34 11.42 12.94 -4.89
CA PRO A 34 12.82 13.21 -5.24
C PRO A 34 13.13 14.70 -5.44
N ASP A 35 12.13 15.46 -5.86
CA ASP A 35 12.14 16.90 -6.10
C ASP A 35 11.78 17.75 -4.86
N GLY A 36 11.45 17.10 -3.73
CA GLY A 36 10.98 17.77 -2.51
C GLY A 36 9.54 18.27 -2.58
N ALA A 37 8.75 17.88 -3.59
CA ALA A 37 7.35 18.24 -3.70
C ALA A 37 6.51 17.72 -2.52
N PRO A 38 5.36 18.36 -2.22
CA PRO A 38 4.45 17.87 -1.19
C PRO A 38 3.89 16.49 -1.57
N ILE A 39 3.93 15.56 -0.62
CA ILE A 39 3.39 14.21 -0.80
C ILE A 39 1.87 14.28 -0.79
N THR A 40 1.26 14.14 -1.97
CA THR A 40 -0.18 14.23 -2.19
C THR A 40 -0.65 13.18 -3.20
N GLY A 41 -1.94 12.83 -3.14
CA GLY A 41 -2.58 11.86 -4.02
C GLY A 41 -3.41 10.83 -3.25
N GLU A 42 -3.70 9.70 -3.90
CA GLU A 42 -4.60 8.67 -3.39
C GLU A 42 -3.91 7.32 -3.20
N LEU A 43 -4.23 6.65 -2.09
CA LEU A 43 -3.92 5.27 -1.83
C LEU A 43 -5.22 4.45 -1.91
N ARG A 44 -5.20 3.38 -2.69
CA ARG A 44 -6.29 2.41 -2.75
C ARG A 44 -5.88 1.13 -2.05
N VAL A 45 -6.65 0.73 -1.04
CA VAL A 45 -6.42 -0.51 -0.29
C VAL A 45 -7.60 -1.45 -0.45
N LYS A 46 -7.37 -2.60 -1.08
CA LYS A 46 -8.37 -3.66 -1.18
C LYS A 46 -8.10 -4.71 -0.12
N ARG A 47 -9.11 -5.00 0.69
CA ARG A 47 -9.11 -5.98 1.78
C ARG A 47 -10.32 -6.89 1.65
N SER A 48 -10.31 -7.87 0.75
CA SER A 48 -11.48 -8.74 0.53
C SER A 48 -11.24 -10.17 1.00
N SER A 49 -12.28 -10.77 1.57
CA SER A 49 -12.35 -12.20 1.87
C SER A 49 -12.81 -12.94 0.60
N TRP A 50 -12.51 -14.23 0.48
CA TRP A 50 -12.97 -15.03 -0.68
C TRP A 50 -14.49 -15.01 -0.86
N VAL A 51 -15.24 -15.05 0.24
CA VAL A 51 -16.70 -15.19 0.25
C VAL A 51 -17.42 -13.83 0.19
N PHE A 52 -16.79 -12.77 0.68
CA PHE A 52 -17.39 -11.44 0.77
C PHE A 52 -16.44 -10.40 0.16
N PRO A 53 -16.70 -9.95 -1.08
CA PRO A 53 -15.94 -8.86 -1.66
C PRO A 53 -16.20 -7.57 -0.86
N ASN A 54 -15.13 -6.93 -0.42
CA ASN A 54 -15.19 -5.60 0.17
C ASN A 54 -14.80 -4.57 -0.88
N SER A 55 -15.50 -3.45 -0.90
CA SER A 55 -15.11 -2.28 -1.68
C SER A 55 -13.69 -1.85 -1.29
N PRO A 56 -12.87 -1.42 -2.26
CA PRO A 56 -11.57 -0.86 -1.95
C PRO A 56 -11.74 0.43 -1.15
N GLU A 57 -10.91 0.58 -0.12
CA GLU A 57 -10.80 1.82 0.66
C GLU A 57 -9.91 2.80 -0.10
N LEU A 58 -10.33 4.06 -0.19
CA LEU A 58 -9.55 5.16 -0.74
C LEU A 58 -9.10 6.06 0.41
N LEU A 59 -7.80 6.29 0.52
CA LEU A 59 -7.17 7.08 1.57
C LEU A 59 -6.27 8.15 0.94
N PRO A 60 -6.12 9.33 1.55
CA PRO A 60 -5.08 10.26 1.12
C PRO A 60 -3.70 9.67 1.40
N ILE A 61 -2.74 9.91 0.50
CA ILE A 61 -1.34 9.52 0.72
C ILE A 61 -0.77 10.37 1.85
N GLN A 62 -0.07 9.73 2.77
CA GLN A 62 0.71 10.38 3.82
C GLN A 62 2.19 9.98 3.68
N PRO A 63 3.15 10.79 4.16
CA PRO A 63 4.58 10.48 4.07
C PRO A 63 4.95 9.11 4.65
N VAL A 64 4.25 8.69 5.70
CA VAL A 64 4.38 7.36 6.30
C VAL A 64 2.99 6.77 6.47
N MET A 65 2.78 5.56 5.97
CA MET A 65 1.52 4.83 6.14
C MET A 65 1.77 3.44 6.71
N HIS A 66 0.99 3.09 7.73
CA HIS A 66 1.00 1.76 8.32
C HIS A 66 -0.21 0.98 7.84
N LEU A 67 0.05 -0.10 7.12
CA LEU A 67 -0.98 -0.96 6.57
C LEU A 67 -0.95 -2.30 7.26
N ARG A 68 -2.13 -2.75 7.70
CA ARG A 68 -2.33 -4.06 8.30
C ARG A 68 -3.27 -4.89 7.46
N ARG A 69 -2.90 -6.16 7.29
CA ARG A 69 -3.76 -7.22 6.76
C ARG A 69 -4.10 -8.18 7.90
N GLY A 70 -5.39 -8.42 8.09
CA GLY A 70 -5.89 -9.39 9.05
C GLY A 70 -5.86 -10.83 8.50
N TRP A 71 -6.18 -11.78 9.36
CA TRP A 71 -6.26 -13.21 9.04
C TRP A 71 -7.25 -13.53 7.92
N TRP A 72 -8.34 -12.77 7.82
CA TRP A 72 -9.47 -13.06 6.93
C TRP A 72 -9.40 -12.34 5.57
N ASN A 73 -8.34 -11.57 5.30
CA ASN A 73 -8.20 -10.85 4.04
C ASN A 73 -7.48 -11.72 2.99
N THR A 74 -8.21 -12.68 2.40
CA THR A 74 -7.71 -13.61 1.36
C THR A 74 -7.06 -12.88 0.19
N PHE A 75 -7.64 -11.74 -0.19
CA PHE A 75 -7.09 -10.84 -1.18
C PHE A 75 -6.71 -9.52 -0.53
N PHE A 76 -5.47 -9.10 -0.75
CA PHE A 76 -4.96 -7.85 -0.24
C PHE A 76 -4.12 -7.17 -1.31
N SER A 77 -4.54 -5.98 -1.75
CA SER A 77 -3.76 -5.20 -2.71
C SER A 77 -3.70 -3.76 -2.29
N VAL A 78 -2.55 -3.15 -2.51
CA VAL A 78 -2.32 -1.73 -2.27
C VAL A 78 -1.82 -1.09 -3.55
N GLN A 79 -2.53 -0.07 -3.99
CA GLN A 79 -2.19 0.74 -5.16
C GLN A 79 -2.09 2.19 -4.73
N VAL A 80 -1.25 2.95 -5.42
CA VAL A 80 -1.06 4.38 -5.16
C VAL A 80 -1.17 5.16 -6.46
N LYS A 81 -1.79 6.33 -6.43
CA LYS A 81 -1.82 7.31 -7.50
C LYS A 81 -1.40 8.65 -6.92
N PRO A 82 -0.10 9.01 -6.98
CA PRO A 82 0.37 10.27 -6.45
C PRO A 82 0.09 11.43 -7.41
N SER A 83 0.01 12.65 -6.89
CA SER A 83 -0.14 13.86 -7.73
C SER A 83 1.19 14.34 -8.33
N HIS A 84 2.32 13.84 -7.81
CA HIS A 84 3.68 14.10 -8.28
C HIS A 84 4.46 12.78 -8.30
N ASP A 85 5.63 12.76 -8.95
CA ASP A 85 6.48 11.58 -8.96
C ASP A 85 6.99 11.27 -7.55
N LEU A 86 6.70 10.07 -7.05
CA LEU A 86 7.12 9.60 -5.73
C LEU A 86 7.92 8.30 -5.83
N LEU A 87 8.74 8.07 -4.80
CA LEU A 87 9.34 6.79 -4.50
C LEU A 87 8.67 6.22 -3.25
N ALA A 88 8.21 4.97 -3.35
CA ALA A 88 7.61 4.24 -2.23
C ALA A 88 8.59 3.19 -1.69
N ASP A 89 9.05 3.37 -0.47
CA ASP A 89 9.85 2.38 0.27
C ASP A 89 8.93 1.46 1.07
N VAL A 90 8.88 0.20 0.69
CA VAL A 90 8.05 -0.82 1.34
C VAL A 90 8.88 -1.59 2.36
N ARG A 91 8.49 -1.49 3.64
CA ARG A 91 9.09 -2.26 4.74
C ARG A 91 8.04 -3.23 5.28
N ARG A 92 8.31 -4.53 5.21
CA ARG A 92 7.46 -5.54 5.83
C ARG A 92 7.90 -5.76 7.28
N GLY A 93 6.98 -5.56 8.21
CA GLY A 93 7.14 -5.95 9.61
C GLY A 93 6.63 -7.37 9.84
N MET A 94 7.19 -8.03 10.85
CA MET A 94 6.66 -9.29 11.37
C MET A 94 5.59 -8.97 12.42
N VAL A 95 4.44 -9.62 12.36
CA VAL A 95 3.42 -9.51 13.40
C VAL A 95 3.88 -10.40 14.56
N LEU A 96 4.34 -9.80 15.64
CA LEU A 96 4.53 -10.50 16.91
C LEU A 96 3.15 -10.66 17.56
N LEU A 97 2.78 -11.91 17.82
CA LEU A 97 1.57 -12.29 18.56
C LEU A 97 1.79 -12.03 20.06
#